data_AF-A0A925CCI5-F1
#
_entry.id   AF-A0A925CCI5-F1
#
_cell.length_a   1.000
_cell.length_b   1.000
_cell.length_c   1.000
_cell.angle_alpha   90.00
_cell.angle_beta   90.00
_cell.angle_gamma   90.00
#
_symmetry.space_group_name_H-M   'P 1'
#
loop_
_entity.id
_entity.type
_entity.pdbx_description
1 polymer ?
#
loop_
_entity_poly.entity_id
_entity_poly.type
_entity_poly.pdbx_seq_one_letter_code
_entity_poly.pdbx_strand_id
1 'polypeptide(L)'
;MTSALNHDRTTQTHRAAIRRSPVRSRALRCRPLRRALSATLALAATVGAVAMVAGAGGCSRPAGPTIGFINDTDTLIRANFWTGERDRARKGGANMHNVEEFQVRARSRQQASLEPLLMEYSSAADSVVRLQVEPVSTSFKGAPEYWYELSAPSPFIVRVTKAPTGELKFSREGRGGLTPVPPEFWER
;
A
#
# COMPACT_ATOMS: atom_id res chain seq x y z
N MET A 1 51.63 -1.24 36.83
CA MET A 1 51.74 -0.16 37.84
C MET A 1 51.56 1.12 37.04
N THR A 2 50.43 1.83 37.02
CA THR A 2 49.66 2.56 38.05
C THR A 2 48.28 2.84 37.42
N SER A 3 47.13 2.33 37.89
CA SER A 3 46.25 2.87 38.95
C SER A 3 45.90 4.37 38.87
N ALA A 4 44.63 4.67 38.53
CA ALA A 4 43.75 5.74 39.07
C ALA A 4 42.56 5.96 38.10
N LEU A 5 41.31 5.61 38.41
CA LEU A 5 40.34 6.13 39.40
C LEU A 5 39.37 7.19 38.81
N ASN A 6 38.09 6.78 38.82
CA ASN A 6 36.86 7.55 39.08
C ASN A 6 36.56 8.85 38.30
N HIS A 7 35.34 8.92 37.75
CA HIS A 7 34.25 9.82 38.16
C HIS A 7 33.00 9.37 37.38
N ASP A 8 32.03 8.71 38.00
CA ASP A 8 30.94 9.20 38.85
C ASP A 8 29.73 9.74 38.09
N ARG A 9 28.57 9.37 38.64
CA ARG A 9 27.18 9.42 38.23
C ARG A 9 26.69 10.70 37.55
N THR A 10 25.74 10.54 36.62
CA THR A 10 24.39 11.12 36.82
C THR A 10 23.34 10.43 35.94
N THR A 11 22.60 9.52 36.55
CA THR A 11 21.27 9.07 36.11
C THR A 11 20.27 10.22 36.25
N GLN A 12 19.81 10.78 35.12
CA GLN A 12 18.71 11.75 35.13
C GLN A 12 17.42 11.08 34.61
N THR A 13 16.64 10.58 35.56
CA THR A 13 15.32 9.96 35.34
C THR A 13 14.27 11.05 35.13
N HIS A 14 13.97 11.41 33.88
CA HIS A 14 12.83 12.28 33.58
C HIS A 14 11.53 11.46 33.53
N ARG A 15 10.85 11.38 34.69
CA ARG A 15 9.41 11.07 34.77
C ARG A 15 8.61 12.27 34.28
N ALA A 16 8.09 12.21 33.07
CA ALA A 16 7.10 13.17 32.59
C ALA A 16 5.68 12.65 32.86
N ALA A 17 4.89 13.52 33.48
CA ALA A 17 3.57 13.26 34.04
C ALA A 17 2.51 12.90 33.00
N ILE A 18 1.74 11.87 33.32
CA ILE A 18 0.51 11.46 32.63
C ILE A 18 -0.57 12.51 32.95
N ARG A 19 -0.86 13.41 32.00
CA ARG A 19 -2.08 14.22 32.02
C ARG A 19 -3.23 13.41 31.42
N ARG A 20 -4.10 12.87 32.29
CA ARG A 20 -5.40 12.33 31.89
C ARG A 20 -6.36 13.50 31.64
N SER A 21 -6.75 13.70 30.38
CA SER A 21 -7.85 14.61 30.02
C SER A 21 -9.19 13.88 30.14
N PRO A 22 -10.23 14.51 30.72
CA PRO A 22 -11.55 13.93 30.84
C PRO A 22 -12.36 14.04 29.54
N VAL A 23 -12.94 12.89 29.16
CA VAL A 23 -14.28 12.66 28.58
C VAL A 23 -15.01 13.87 27.98
N ARG A 24 -15.31 13.79 26.67
CA ARG A 24 -16.55 14.31 26.09
C ARG A 24 -17.14 13.33 25.08
N SER A 25 -17.93 12.39 25.59
CA SER A 25 -18.87 11.59 24.80
C SER A 25 -19.93 12.51 24.20
N ARG A 26 -19.81 12.82 22.90
CA ARG A 26 -20.92 13.40 22.12
C ARG A 26 -21.65 12.26 21.41
N ALA A 27 -22.78 11.86 22.00
CA ALA A 27 -23.78 11.03 21.35
C ALA A 27 -24.33 11.78 20.13
N LEU A 28 -23.95 11.32 18.93
CA LEU A 28 -24.58 11.76 17.69
C LEU A 28 -25.94 11.06 17.58
N ARG A 29 -26.98 11.89 17.64
CA ARG A 29 -28.38 11.52 17.52
C ARG A 29 -28.62 10.92 16.12
N CYS A 30 -29.03 9.67 16.06
CA CYS A 30 -29.65 9.07 14.89
C CYS A 30 -30.93 9.85 14.56
N ARG A 31 -30.97 10.53 13.41
CA ARG A 31 -32.23 10.96 12.79
C ARG A 31 -32.67 9.86 11.82
N PRO A 32 -33.86 9.26 12.00
CA PRO A 32 -34.41 8.36 11.00
C PRO A 32 -34.98 9.20 9.85
N LEU A 33 -34.29 9.19 8.71
CA LEU A 33 -34.84 9.69 7.45
C LEU A 33 -35.84 8.66 6.94
N ARG A 34 -37.10 8.89 7.32
CA ARG A 34 -38.27 8.30 6.67
C ARG A 34 -38.26 8.70 5.19
N ARG A 35 -37.97 7.74 4.31
CA ARG A 35 -38.48 7.77 2.93
C ARG A 35 -39.34 6.52 2.75
N ALA A 36 -40.63 6.73 2.93
CA ALA A 36 -41.64 5.99 2.20
C ALA A 36 -41.43 6.26 0.70
N LEU A 37 -41.51 5.23 -0.13
CA LEU A 37 -42.28 5.24 -1.38
C LEU A 37 -42.08 3.92 -2.14
N SER A 38 -43.23 3.30 -2.39
CA SER A 38 -43.53 2.49 -3.58
C SER A 38 -42.99 1.07 -3.64
N ALA A 39 -43.76 0.17 -3.03
CA ALA A 39 -44.00 -1.15 -3.59
C ALA A 39 -44.88 -1.00 -4.85
N THR A 40 -44.37 -1.47 -6.00
CA THR A 40 -45.22 -1.91 -7.11
C THR A 40 -44.62 -3.19 -7.67
N LEU A 41 -45.36 -4.28 -7.48
CA LEU A 41 -45.15 -5.55 -8.15
C LEU A 41 -45.15 -5.36 -9.68
N ALA A 42 -44.21 -6.00 -10.36
CA ALA A 42 -44.43 -6.48 -11.72
C ALA A 42 -43.78 -7.87 -11.85
N LEU A 43 -44.65 -8.86 -11.76
CA LEU A 43 -44.43 -10.26 -12.07
C LEU A 43 -44.32 -10.37 -13.61
N ALA A 44 -43.19 -10.82 -14.13
CA ALA A 44 -43.11 -11.30 -15.51
C ALA A 44 -42.13 -12.46 -15.58
N ALA A 45 -42.71 -13.66 -15.57
CA ALA A 45 -42.02 -14.90 -15.85
C ALA A 45 -41.69 -14.96 -17.35
N THR A 46 -40.41 -14.98 -17.68
CA THR A 46 -39.93 -15.46 -18.97
C THR A 46 -38.99 -16.64 -18.71
N VAL A 47 -39.57 -17.84 -18.83
CA VAL A 47 -38.86 -19.10 -18.99
C VAL A 47 -38.19 -19.06 -20.36
N GLY A 48 -36.96 -18.57 -20.40
CA GLY A 48 -36.09 -18.60 -21.58
C GLY A 48 -34.98 -19.60 -21.33
N ALA A 49 -35.02 -20.74 -22.03
CA ALA A 49 -33.98 -21.75 -22.01
C ALA A 49 -32.65 -21.15 -22.52
N VAL A 50 -31.73 -20.87 -21.60
CA VAL A 50 -30.35 -20.55 -21.97
C VAL A 50 -29.62 -21.87 -22.16
N ALA A 51 -29.40 -22.22 -23.42
CA ALA A 51 -28.52 -23.30 -23.82
C ALA A 51 -27.17 -23.14 -23.10
N MET A 52 -26.83 -24.12 -22.26
CA MET A 52 -25.48 -24.23 -21.71
C MET A 52 -24.53 -24.59 -22.86
N VAL A 53 -23.99 -23.57 -23.52
CA VAL A 53 -22.79 -23.73 -24.33
C VAL A 53 -21.64 -23.95 -23.36
N ALA A 54 -21.36 -25.22 -23.10
CA ALA A 54 -20.04 -25.68 -22.70
C ALA A 54 -19.07 -25.30 -23.83
N GLY A 55 -18.38 -24.18 -23.65
CA GLY A 55 -17.37 -23.69 -24.58
C GLY A 55 -16.15 -23.24 -23.79
N ALA A 56 -15.08 -24.03 -23.88
CA ALA A 56 -13.71 -23.73 -23.47
C ALA A 56 -13.54 -23.26 -22.01
N GLY A 57 -12.99 -24.06 -21.09
CA GLY A 57 -11.70 -24.73 -21.32
C GLY A 57 -10.61 -23.76 -21.77
N GLY A 58 -10.81 -22.45 -21.66
CA GLY A 58 -9.75 -21.47 -21.85
C GLY A 58 -8.81 -21.64 -20.68
N CYS A 59 -7.62 -22.19 -20.91
CA CYS A 59 -6.47 -21.94 -20.06
C CYS A 59 -6.48 -20.44 -19.79
N SER A 60 -6.91 -20.03 -18.59
CA SER A 60 -6.84 -18.64 -18.19
C SER A 60 -5.36 -18.31 -18.36
N ARG A 61 -5.05 -17.53 -19.40
CA ARG A 61 -3.69 -17.07 -19.69
C ARG A 61 -3.16 -16.64 -18.32
N PRO A 62 -2.03 -17.19 -17.84
CA PRO A 62 -1.56 -16.88 -16.50
C PRO A 62 -1.53 -15.37 -16.42
N ALA A 63 -2.46 -14.80 -15.63
CA ALA A 63 -2.66 -13.37 -15.60
C ALA A 63 -1.30 -12.80 -15.23
N GLY A 64 -0.72 -12.00 -16.14
CA GLY A 64 0.62 -11.49 -15.95
C GLY A 64 0.75 -10.73 -14.63
N PRO A 65 1.98 -10.33 -14.28
CA PRO A 65 2.23 -9.79 -12.97
C PRO A 65 1.32 -8.58 -12.73
N THR A 66 0.71 -8.53 -11.55
CA THR A 66 -0.26 -7.51 -11.19
C THR A 66 0.36 -6.59 -10.16
N ILE A 67 0.12 -5.28 -10.25
CA ILE A 67 0.44 -4.30 -9.20
C ILE A 67 -0.84 -3.79 -8.54
N GLY A 68 -0.74 -3.38 -7.28
CA GLY A 68 -1.88 -2.79 -6.60
C GLY A 68 -1.50 -2.05 -5.33
N PHE A 69 -2.42 -1.19 -4.90
CA PHE A 69 -2.26 -0.43 -3.69
C PHE A 69 -3.59 -0.31 -2.95
N ILE A 70 -3.54 -0.58 -1.64
CA ILE A 70 -4.69 -0.51 -0.73
C ILE A 70 -4.42 0.56 0.30
N ASN A 71 -5.29 1.55 0.35
CA ASN A 71 -5.16 2.67 1.25
C ASN A 71 -6.19 2.59 2.38
N ASP A 72 -5.78 1.99 3.50
CA ASP A 72 -6.59 1.95 4.74
C ASP A 72 -6.30 3.15 5.65
N THR A 73 -5.91 4.29 5.07
CA THR A 73 -5.74 5.55 5.81
C THR A 73 -6.93 6.48 5.58
N ASP A 74 -6.87 7.65 6.21
CA ASP A 74 -7.81 8.75 6.09
C ASP A 74 -7.37 9.81 5.06
N THR A 75 -6.32 9.55 4.28
CA THR A 75 -5.80 10.51 3.29
C THR A 75 -5.73 9.96 1.88
N LEU A 76 -5.51 10.84 0.91
CA LEU A 76 -5.09 10.49 -0.44
C LEU A 76 -3.61 10.10 -0.44
N ILE A 77 -3.29 8.98 -1.07
CA ILE A 77 -1.93 8.51 -1.28
C ILE A 77 -1.65 8.46 -2.78
N ARG A 78 -0.53 9.05 -3.20
CA ARG A 78 0.05 8.80 -4.52
C ARG A 78 1.02 7.63 -4.42
N ALA A 79 0.84 6.64 -5.29
CA ALA A 79 1.64 5.42 -5.34
C ALA A 79 2.18 5.25 -6.76
N ASN A 80 3.48 5.44 -6.93
CA ASN A 80 4.16 5.32 -8.22
C ASN A 80 4.88 3.97 -8.27
N PHE A 81 4.56 3.16 -9.27
CA PHE A 81 5.24 1.90 -9.54
C PHE A 81 6.34 2.13 -10.56
N TRP A 82 7.50 1.56 -10.26
CA TRP A 82 8.71 1.63 -11.07
C TRP A 82 9.15 0.21 -11.40
N THR A 83 9.55 -0.04 -12.64
CA THR A 83 10.19 -1.29 -13.02
C THR A 83 11.51 -1.03 -13.74
N GLY A 84 12.36 -2.04 -13.84
CA GLY A 84 13.67 -1.88 -14.46
C GLY A 84 14.59 -3.04 -14.16
N GLU A 85 15.86 -2.89 -14.55
CA GLU A 85 16.90 -3.90 -14.36
C GLU A 85 17.82 -3.56 -13.20
N ARG A 86 18.37 -4.59 -12.54
CA ARG A 86 19.43 -4.40 -11.54
C ARG A 86 20.68 -3.81 -12.17
N ASP A 87 21.19 -2.75 -11.56
CA ASP A 87 22.51 -2.22 -11.90
C ASP A 87 23.59 -3.17 -11.33
N ARG A 88 24.26 -3.91 -12.21
CA ARG A 88 25.33 -4.84 -11.82
C ARG A 88 26.60 -4.13 -11.34
N ALA A 89 26.79 -2.86 -11.72
CA ALA A 89 27.95 -2.06 -11.30
C ALA A 89 27.74 -1.45 -9.91
N ARG A 90 26.49 -1.20 -9.50
CA ARG A 90 26.15 -0.56 -8.23
C ARG A 90 25.21 -1.44 -7.40
N LYS A 91 25.74 -2.07 -6.34
CA LYS A 91 24.94 -2.90 -5.42
C LYS A 91 23.77 -2.09 -4.85
N GLY A 92 22.54 -2.54 -5.08
CA GLY A 92 21.30 -1.86 -4.66
C GLY A 92 20.77 -0.83 -5.66
N GLY A 93 21.55 -0.48 -6.69
CA GLY A 93 21.10 0.33 -7.82
C GLY A 93 20.19 -0.46 -8.76
N ALA A 94 19.34 0.27 -9.48
CA ALA A 94 18.56 -0.22 -10.60
C ALA A 94 18.43 0.90 -11.62
N ASN A 95 18.29 0.54 -12.89
CA ASN A 95 17.93 1.48 -13.96
C ASN A 95 16.44 1.35 -14.15
N MET A 96 15.68 2.34 -13.66
CA MET A 96 14.23 2.24 -13.53
C MET A 96 13.50 3.27 -14.37
N HIS A 97 12.30 2.91 -14.81
CA HIS A 97 11.33 3.81 -15.44
C HIS A 97 10.04 3.79 -14.63
N ASN A 98 9.33 4.91 -14.63
CA ASN A 98 8.00 4.99 -14.05
C ASN A 98 7.03 4.27 -14.97
N VAL A 99 6.22 3.38 -14.41
CA VAL A 99 5.35 2.50 -15.20
C VAL A 99 3.88 2.83 -15.00
N GLU A 100 3.51 3.21 -13.77
CA GLU A 100 2.13 3.48 -13.41
C GLU A 100 2.05 4.38 -12.18
N GLU A 101 1.12 5.34 -12.19
CA GLU A 101 0.80 6.19 -11.04
C GLU A 101 -0.64 5.90 -10.58
N PHE A 102 -0.79 5.58 -9.30
CA PHE A 102 -2.09 5.49 -8.64
C PHE A 102 -2.32 6.66 -7.70
N GLN A 103 -3.45 7.35 -7.88
CA GLN A 103 -4.01 8.26 -6.89
C GLN A 103 -5.09 7.54 -6.08
N VAL A 104 -4.67 6.89 -4.99
CA VAL A 104 -5.53 6.02 -4.20
C VAL A 104 -6.19 6.79 -3.08
N ARG A 105 -7.51 6.98 -3.19
CA ARG A 105 -8.33 7.68 -2.20
C ARG A 105 -8.31 6.95 -0.85
N ALA A 106 -8.68 7.68 0.20
CA ALA A 106 -8.86 7.11 1.52
C ALA A 106 -9.86 5.94 1.49
N ARG A 107 -9.52 4.84 2.17
CA ARG A 107 -10.35 3.63 2.27
C ARG A 107 -10.68 2.97 0.93
N SER A 108 -9.80 3.09 -0.06
CA SER A 108 -9.98 2.47 -1.38
C SER A 108 -8.81 1.59 -1.80
N ARG A 109 -9.04 0.82 -2.86
CA ARG A 109 -8.05 -0.05 -3.50
C ARG A 109 -7.98 0.27 -4.99
N GLN A 110 -6.77 0.25 -5.55
CA GLN A 110 -6.52 0.27 -6.99
C GLN A 110 -5.57 -0.86 -7.37
N GLN A 111 -5.74 -1.41 -8.56
CA GLN A 111 -4.98 -2.55 -9.06
C GLN A 111 -4.97 -2.50 -10.59
N ALA A 112 -3.82 -2.83 -11.19
CA ALA A 112 -3.66 -2.93 -12.63
C ALA A 112 -2.80 -4.15 -12.99
N SER A 113 -2.99 -4.67 -14.20
CA SER A 113 -2.08 -5.66 -14.79
C SER A 113 -0.83 -4.93 -15.28
N LEU A 114 0.36 -5.49 -15.02
CA LEU A 114 1.59 -5.03 -15.66
C LEU A 114 1.73 -5.56 -17.09
N GLU A 115 0.87 -6.46 -17.58
CA GLU A 115 0.93 -6.99 -18.96
C GLU A 115 1.11 -5.93 -20.06
N PRO A 116 0.39 -4.80 -20.06
CA PRO A 116 0.56 -3.74 -21.06
C PRO A 116 1.91 -3.00 -20.93
N LEU A 117 2.57 -3.17 -19.80
CA LEU A 117 3.73 -2.43 -19.34
C LEU A 117 5.01 -3.29 -19.32
N LEU A 118 4.92 -4.55 -19.79
CA LEU A 118 6.00 -5.56 -19.74
C LEU A 118 7.13 -5.37 -20.75
N MET A 119 7.21 -4.27 -21.52
CA MET A 119 8.34 -4.13 -22.46
C MET A 119 9.70 -4.22 -21.74
N GLU A 120 9.73 -3.93 -20.44
CA GLU A 120 10.94 -3.95 -19.62
C GLU A 120 10.88 -4.95 -18.44
N TYR A 121 9.74 -5.64 -18.24
CA TYR A 121 9.65 -6.73 -17.27
C TYR A 121 9.86 -8.07 -17.99
N SER A 122 11.11 -8.51 -18.04
CA SER A 122 11.52 -9.74 -18.70
C SER A 122 11.22 -10.98 -17.84
N SER A 123 11.56 -10.92 -16.54
CA SER A 123 11.35 -12.03 -15.61
C SER A 123 11.38 -11.56 -14.15
N ALA A 124 10.81 -12.35 -13.25
CA ALA A 124 10.90 -12.11 -11.81
C ALA A 124 12.34 -12.20 -11.25
N ALA A 125 13.27 -12.84 -11.98
CA ALA A 125 14.66 -12.97 -11.58
C ALA A 125 15.51 -11.78 -12.02
N ASP A 126 15.13 -11.15 -13.13
CA ASP A 126 15.93 -10.11 -13.80
C ASP A 126 15.37 -8.69 -13.60
N SER A 127 14.08 -8.59 -13.29
CA SER A 127 13.38 -7.31 -13.12
C SER A 127 13.23 -6.91 -11.66
N VAL A 128 13.45 -5.63 -11.39
CA VAL A 128 13.18 -4.98 -10.11
C VAL A 128 11.83 -4.29 -10.18
N VAL A 129 11.02 -4.43 -9.14
CA VAL A 129 9.79 -3.65 -8.97
C VAL A 129 9.95 -2.79 -7.72
N ARG A 130 9.82 -1.47 -7.86
CA ARG A 130 9.80 -0.53 -6.75
C ARG A 130 8.48 0.21 -6.69
N LEU A 131 8.15 0.65 -5.49
CA LEU A 131 6.99 1.45 -5.16
C LEU A 131 7.46 2.68 -4.39
N GLN A 132 7.17 3.85 -4.94
CA GLN A 132 7.26 5.12 -4.24
C GLN A 132 5.87 5.48 -3.72
N VAL A 133 5.79 5.86 -2.45
CA VAL A 133 4.54 6.22 -1.79
C VAL A 133 4.64 7.60 -1.18
N GLU A 134 3.68 8.45 -1.52
CA GLU A 134 3.64 9.85 -1.10
C GLU A 134 2.25 10.19 -0.54
N PRO A 135 2.13 10.48 0.77
CA PRO A 135 0.90 11.03 1.30
C PRO A 135 0.69 12.47 0.83
N VAL A 136 -0.43 12.73 0.15
CA VAL A 136 -0.72 14.05 -0.44
C VAL A 136 -1.13 15.08 0.63
N SER A 137 -1.58 14.63 1.82
CA SER A 137 -1.93 15.53 2.93
C SER A 137 -0.84 15.64 3.99
N THR A 138 -0.73 16.80 4.63
CA THR A 138 0.18 17.11 5.75
C THR A 138 -0.21 16.49 7.10
N SER A 139 -1.24 15.64 7.16
CA SER A 139 -1.77 15.13 8.45
C SER A 139 -0.98 13.98 9.08
N PHE A 140 0.16 13.59 8.52
CA PHE A 140 0.99 12.48 9.00
C PHE A 140 2.29 12.95 9.62
N LYS A 141 2.72 12.22 10.65
CA LYS A 141 4.07 12.32 11.18
C LYS A 141 4.94 11.34 10.37
N GLY A 142 5.97 11.85 9.70
CA GLY A 142 6.92 11.01 8.99
C GLY A 142 7.60 11.68 7.81
N ALA A 143 8.22 10.85 6.97
CA ALA A 143 8.86 11.28 5.73
C ALA A 143 7.83 11.73 4.67
N PRO A 144 8.21 12.66 3.77
CA PRO A 144 7.35 13.11 2.68
C PRO A 144 7.11 12.02 1.63
N GLU A 145 8.01 11.04 1.54
CA GLU A 145 7.92 9.91 0.63
C GLU A 145 8.53 8.65 1.26
N TYR A 146 8.15 7.49 0.74
CA TYR A 146 8.65 6.18 1.15
C TYR A 146 8.90 5.34 -0.08
N TRP A 147 10.03 4.64 -0.11
CA TRP A 147 10.39 3.75 -1.20
C TRP A 147 10.50 2.32 -0.72
N TYR A 148 9.88 1.41 -1.46
CA TYR A 148 9.92 -0.02 -1.21
C TYR A 148 10.26 -0.79 -2.46
N GLU A 149 11.01 -1.86 -2.29
CA GLU A 149 11.24 -2.87 -3.30
C GLU A 149 10.37 -4.09 -3.03
N LEU A 150 9.78 -4.61 -4.10
CA LEU A 150 8.79 -5.68 -4.08
C LEU A 150 9.42 -6.93 -4.65
N SER A 151 9.64 -7.93 -3.80
CA SER A 151 10.18 -9.22 -4.24
C SER A 151 9.06 -10.12 -4.75
N ALA A 152 9.37 -10.89 -5.78
CA ALA A 152 8.51 -11.93 -6.32
C ALA A 152 8.07 -12.94 -5.22
N PRO A 153 6.95 -13.66 -5.44
CA PRO A 153 6.11 -13.65 -6.65
C PRO A 153 5.04 -12.53 -6.67
N SER A 154 4.50 -12.28 -7.86
CA SER A 154 3.28 -11.47 -8.06
C SER A 154 2.05 -12.14 -7.41
N PRO A 155 0.97 -11.42 -7.03
CA PRO A 155 0.65 -10.00 -7.26
C PRO A 155 1.39 -9.04 -6.35
N PHE A 156 1.93 -7.93 -6.86
CA PHE A 156 2.65 -6.84 -6.20
C PHE A 156 1.72 -5.78 -5.58
N ILE A 157 0.92 -6.20 -4.61
CA ILE A 157 -0.03 -5.36 -3.88
C ILE A 157 0.53 -4.94 -2.52
N VAL A 158 0.51 -3.63 -2.24
CA VAL A 158 0.90 -3.05 -0.95
C VAL A 158 -0.30 -2.44 -0.25
N ARG A 159 -0.44 -2.70 1.04
CA ARG A 159 -1.44 -2.09 1.92
C ARG A 159 -0.77 -1.12 2.87
N VAL A 160 -1.28 0.11 2.91
CA VAL A 160 -0.88 1.13 3.89
C VAL A 160 -1.97 1.31 4.94
N THR A 161 -1.54 1.39 6.20
CA THR A 161 -2.39 1.67 7.36
C THR A 161 -1.77 2.80 8.18
N LYS A 162 -2.59 3.45 9.03
CA LYS A 162 -2.13 4.49 9.97
C LYS A 162 -2.00 3.88 11.36
N ALA A 163 -0.80 3.89 11.93
CA ALA A 163 -0.57 3.46 13.31
C ALA A 163 -1.21 4.46 14.30
N PRO A 164 -1.48 4.05 15.55
CA PRO A 164 -1.96 4.96 16.59
C PRO A 164 -1.03 6.16 16.86
N THR A 165 0.26 6.02 16.56
CA THR A 165 1.27 7.11 16.67
C THR A 165 1.13 8.18 15.59
N GLY A 166 0.34 7.92 14.54
CA GLY A 166 0.19 8.78 13.37
C GLY A 166 1.17 8.47 12.23
N GLU A 167 2.05 7.48 12.41
CA GLU A 167 2.97 6.99 11.37
C GLU A 167 2.25 6.09 10.37
N LEU A 168 2.72 6.07 9.13
CA LEU A 168 2.30 5.10 8.13
C LEU A 168 2.98 3.75 8.38
N LYS A 169 2.22 2.66 8.24
CA LYS A 169 2.73 1.28 8.27
C LYS A 169 2.35 0.60 6.97
N PHE A 170 3.31 -0.12 6.40
CA PHE A 170 3.21 -0.75 5.10
C PHE A 170 3.29 -2.25 5.26
N SER A 171 2.46 -2.97 4.51
CA SER A 171 2.41 -4.42 4.51
C SER A 171 2.14 -4.94 3.12
N ARG A 172 2.60 -6.16 2.86
CA ARG A 172 2.43 -6.83 1.58
C ARG A 172 1.13 -7.64 1.60
N GLU A 173 0.29 -7.50 0.58
CA GLU A 173 -0.82 -8.42 0.34
C GLU A 173 -0.40 -9.47 -0.70
N GLY A 174 -0.21 -10.71 -0.25
CA GLY A 174 0.26 -11.82 -1.08
C GLY A 174 1.59 -12.39 -0.60
N ARG A 175 2.22 -13.20 -1.45
CA ARG A 175 3.55 -13.79 -1.18
C ARG A 175 4.66 -12.81 -1.60
N GLY A 176 5.89 -13.07 -1.14
CA GLY A 176 7.06 -12.27 -1.47
C GLY A 176 7.45 -11.27 -0.39
N GLY A 177 8.42 -10.42 -0.72
CA GLY A 177 9.05 -9.46 0.19
C GLY A 177 8.60 -8.02 -0.05
N LEU A 178 8.70 -7.21 1.00
CA LEU A 178 8.58 -5.75 0.95
C LEU A 178 9.76 -5.18 1.73
N THR A 179 10.74 -4.63 1.04
CA THR A 179 12.00 -4.16 1.65
C THR A 179 12.13 -2.66 1.45
N PRO A 180 12.39 -1.86 2.50
CA PRO A 180 12.62 -0.43 2.33
C PRO A 180 13.86 -0.19 1.47
N VAL A 181 13.77 0.76 0.54
CA VAL A 181 14.89 1.15 -0.32
C VAL A 181 15.66 2.27 0.39
N PRO A 182 16.98 2.13 0.57
CA PRO A 182 17.81 3.19 1.13
C PRO A 182 17.74 4.50 0.31
N PRO A 183 17.75 5.69 0.94
CA PRO A 183 17.63 6.98 0.25
C PRO A 183 18.64 7.24 -0.86
N GLU A 184 19.84 6.66 -0.76
CA GLU A 184 20.88 6.74 -1.79
C GLU A 184 20.51 6.04 -3.11
N PHE A 185 19.44 5.25 -3.12
CA PHE A 185 18.93 4.52 -4.29
C PHE A 185 17.51 4.96 -4.71
N TRP A 186 16.99 6.08 -4.19
CA TRP A 186 15.72 6.64 -4.63
C TRP A 186 15.88 7.26 -6.02
N GLU A 187 14.91 7.01 -6.92
CA GLU A 187 14.84 7.72 -8.19
C GLU A 187 14.35 9.15 -7.93
N ARG A 188 14.91 10.13 -8.64
CA ARG A 188 14.62 11.56 -8.46
C ARG A 188 14.16 12.20 -9.76
#